data_AF-A0A327WGQ2-F1
#
_entry.id   AF-A0A327WGQ2-F1
#
_cell.length_a   1.000
_cell.length_b   1.000
_cell.length_c   1.000
_cell.angle_alpha   90.00
_cell.angle_beta   90.00
_cell.angle_gamma   90.00
#
_symmetry.space_group_name_H-M   'P 1'
#
loop_
_entity.id
_entity.type
_entity.pdbx_description
1 polymer ?
#
loop_
_entity_poly.entity_id
_entity_poly.type
_entity_poly.pdbx_seq_one_letter_code
_entity_poly.pdbx_strand_id
1 'polypeptide(L)'
;MSETPDPGNPNGIQVGDIYEDCSFHPVLCTAVDEVAGVVLSGVSLIDGSFPRSCDALHCGPIRIHVEDVMTIKQDLEGYARRRKAELQARDNT
;
A
#
# COMPACT_ATOMS: atom_id res chain seq x y z
N MET A 1 4.89 7.48 23.47
CA MET A 1 4.45 6.09 23.29
C MET A 1 5.25 5.56 22.11
N SER A 2 6.18 4.65 22.36
CA SER A 2 6.99 4.05 21.30
C SER A 2 6.20 2.89 20.72
N GLU A 3 5.67 3.06 19.51
CA GLU A 3 5.01 1.97 18.79
C GLU A 3 6.09 1.04 18.25
N THR A 4 6.28 -0.10 18.92
CA THR A 4 6.98 -1.23 18.33
C THR A 4 6.12 -1.76 17.18
N PRO A 5 6.64 -1.85 15.93
CA PRO A 5 5.91 -2.41 14.82
C PRO A 5 5.48 -3.84 15.16
N ASP A 6 4.22 -4.16 14.91
CA ASP A 6 3.72 -5.52 15.03
C ASP A 6 4.48 -6.41 14.02
N PRO A 7 5.12 -7.52 14.45
CA PRO A 7 5.86 -8.39 13.55
C PRO A 7 5.02 -8.95 12.38
N GLY A 8 3.68 -8.97 12.48
CA GLY A 8 2.81 -9.30 11.37
C GLY A 8 2.69 -8.17 10.35
N ASN A 9 2.73 -6.91 10.77
CA ASN A 9 2.47 -5.74 9.95
C ASN A 9 3.69 -4.81 9.95
N PRO A 10 4.73 -5.15 9.16
CA PRO A 10 6.00 -4.42 9.20
C PRO A 10 5.86 -2.93 8.84
N ASN A 11 4.78 -2.56 8.15
CA ASN A 11 4.50 -1.18 7.73
C ASN A 11 3.43 -0.49 8.58
N GLY A 12 2.89 -1.16 9.61
CA GLY A 12 1.89 -0.60 10.53
C GLY A 12 0.62 -0.10 9.84
N ILE A 13 0.24 -0.66 8.69
CA ILE A 13 -0.95 -0.25 7.94
C ILE A 13 -2.22 -0.77 8.63
N GLN A 14 -3.13 0.12 9.00
CA GLN A 14 -4.38 -0.23 9.69
C GLN A 14 -5.61 0.03 8.81
N VAL A 15 -6.77 -0.46 9.25
CA VAL A 15 -8.06 -0.11 8.62
C VAL A 15 -8.24 1.41 8.68
N GLY A 16 -8.61 2.01 7.55
CA GLY A 16 -8.72 3.45 7.39
C GLY A 16 -7.46 4.13 6.84
N ASP A 17 -6.30 3.47 6.88
CA ASP A 17 -5.11 3.97 6.20
C ASP A 17 -5.22 3.79 4.68
N ILE A 18 -4.42 4.56 3.96
CA ILE A 18 -4.27 4.41 2.51
C ILE A 18 -2.92 3.75 2.26
N TYR A 19 -2.90 2.74 1.41
CA TYR A 19 -1.67 2.08 1.00
C TYR A 19 -1.53 2.02 -0.52
N GLU A 20 -0.28 1.95 -0.97
CA GLU A 20 0.07 1.57 -2.33
C GLU A 20 -0.06 0.05 -2.46
N ASP A 21 -0.93 -0.41 -3.36
CA ASP A 21 -0.98 -1.83 -3.68
C ASP A 21 0.04 -2.24 -4.76
N CYS A 22 0.06 -3.53 -5.01
CA CYS A 22 0.94 -4.20 -5.96
C CYS A 22 0.84 -3.67 -7.42
N SER A 23 -0.23 -2.95 -7.78
CA SER A 23 -0.39 -2.27 -9.07
C SER A 23 -0.22 -0.75 -8.99
N PHE A 24 0.35 -0.24 -7.90
CA PHE A 24 0.57 1.18 -7.62
C PHE A 24 -0.72 1.99 -7.43
N HIS A 25 -1.86 1.34 -7.16
CA HIS A 25 -3.07 2.06 -6.84
C HIS A 25 -3.02 2.57 -5.39
N PRO A 26 -3.44 3.81 -5.12
CA PRO A 26 -3.85 4.19 -3.77
C PRO A 26 -5.13 3.43 -3.40
N VAL A 27 -5.06 2.67 -2.30
CA VAL A 27 -6.12 1.80 -1.81
C VAL A 27 -6.47 2.17 -0.37
N LEU A 28 -7.75 2.41 -0.10
CA LEU A 28 -8.26 2.57 1.27
C LEU A 28 -8.35 1.20 1.92
N CYS A 29 -7.60 0.98 3.00
CA CYS A 29 -7.62 -0.25 3.77
C CYS A 29 -8.96 -0.44 4.48
N THR A 30 -9.63 -1.56 4.20
CA THR A 30 -10.93 -1.93 4.77
C THR A 30 -10.85 -3.12 5.71
N ALA A 31 -9.81 -3.95 5.58
CA ALA A 31 -9.57 -5.08 6.47
C ALA A 31 -8.08 -5.45 6.49
N VAL A 32 -7.64 -5.98 7.63
CA VAL A 32 -6.33 -6.60 7.83
C VAL A 32 -6.59 -7.99 8.40
N ASP A 33 -6.14 -9.03 7.70
CA ASP A 33 -6.23 -10.42 8.16
C ASP A 33 -4.89 -10.91 8.70
N GLU A 34 -4.76 -10.93 10.03
CA GLU A 34 -3.57 -11.37 10.73
C GLU A 34 -3.42 -12.90 10.80
N VAL A 35 -4.50 -13.65 10.59
CA VAL A 35 -4.49 -15.12 10.65
C VAL A 35 -3.88 -15.71 9.37
N ALA A 36 -4.06 -15.02 8.24
CA ALA A 36 -3.57 -15.45 6.92
C ALA A 36 -2.21 -14.86 6.51
N GLY A 37 -1.43 -14.31 7.45
CA GLY A 37 -0.11 -13.71 7.14
C GLY A 37 -0.14 -12.21 6.83
N VAL A 38 -1.07 -11.47 7.45
CA VAL A 38 -1.27 -10.01 7.29
C VAL A 38 -1.57 -9.63 5.84
N VAL A 39 -2.73 -10.12 5.39
CA VAL A 39 -3.29 -9.75 4.10
C VAL A 39 -4.09 -8.46 4.28
N LEU A 40 -3.69 -7.41 3.56
CA LEU A 40 -4.46 -6.18 3.46
C LEU A 40 -5.55 -6.36 2.42
N SER A 41 -6.73 -5.80 2.66
CA SER A 41 -7.80 -5.71 1.68
C SER A 41 -8.41 -4.32 1.68
N GLY A 42 -8.67 -3.78 0.49
CA GLY A 42 -9.19 -2.43 0.38
C GLY A 42 -9.89 -2.13 -0.94
N VAL A 43 -10.32 -0.87 -1.04
CA VAL A 43 -10.99 -0.30 -2.22
C VAL A 43 -10.04 0.65 -2.92
N SER A 44 -9.86 0.51 -4.24
CA SER A 44 -9.05 1.47 -4.98
C SER A 44 -9.69 2.86 -5.03
N LEU A 45 -8.91 3.89 -4.73
CA LEU A 45 -9.33 5.29 -4.84
C LEU A 45 -9.24 5.83 -6.29
N ILE A 46 -8.77 5.00 -7.23
CA ILE A 46 -8.71 5.32 -8.66
C ILE A 46 -10.03 4.97 -9.33
N ASP A 47 -10.42 3.70 -9.26
CA ASP A 47 -11.53 3.12 -10.03
C ASP A 47 -12.60 2.42 -9.19
N GLY A 48 -12.44 2.35 -7.87
CA GLY A 48 -13.39 1.70 -6.97
C GLY A 48 -13.33 0.17 -6.98
N SER A 49 -12.33 -0.44 -7.63
CA SER A 49 -12.15 -1.90 -7.62
C SER A 49 -11.99 -2.45 -6.19
N PHE A 50 -12.63 -3.60 -5.93
CA PHE A 50 -12.66 -4.28 -4.63
C PHE A 50 -12.93 -5.80 -4.80
N PRO A 51 -12.28 -6.69 -4.02
CA PRO A 51 -11.20 -6.39 -3.07
C PRO A 51 -9.86 -6.19 -3.79
N ARG A 52 -9.10 -5.16 -3.39
CA ARG A 52 -7.70 -4.98 -3.76
C ARG A 52 -6.82 -5.54 -2.65
N SER A 53 -6.53 -6.83 -2.74
CA SER A 53 -5.73 -7.53 -1.73
C SER A 53 -4.24 -7.49 -2.04
N CYS A 54 -3.40 -7.28 -1.04
CA CYS A 54 -1.94 -7.27 -1.18
C CYS A 54 -1.36 -7.77 0.16
N ASP A 55 -0.39 -8.69 0.10
CA ASP A 55 0.23 -9.33 1.26
C ASP A 55 1.28 -8.38 1.86
N ALA A 56 1.16 -8.06 3.16
CA ALA A 56 2.02 -7.05 3.78
C ALA A 56 3.51 -7.46 3.81
N LEU A 57 3.81 -8.76 3.81
CA LEU A 57 5.17 -9.29 3.88
C LEU A 57 5.79 -9.43 2.48
N HIS A 58 5.05 -9.94 1.52
CA HIS A 58 5.56 -10.27 0.18
C HIS A 58 5.47 -9.11 -0.80
N CYS A 59 4.44 -8.28 -0.67
CA CYS A 59 4.20 -7.21 -1.63
C CYS A 59 4.82 -5.88 -1.22
N GLY A 60 5.23 -5.74 0.05
CA GLY A 60 5.80 -4.52 0.60
C GLY A 60 4.93 -3.27 0.40
N PRO A 61 3.60 -3.32 0.66
CA PRO A 61 2.73 -2.16 0.48
C PRO A 61 3.18 -1.01 1.38
N ILE A 62 3.31 0.19 0.82
CA ILE A 62 3.71 1.38 1.58
C ILE A 62 2.49 2.22 1.93
N ARG A 63 2.51 2.84 3.10
CA ARG A 63 1.48 3.82 3.49
C ARG A 63 1.56 5.05 2.58
N ILE A 64 0.40 5.50 2.10
CA ILE A 64 0.21 6.75 1.38
C ILE A 64 -0.45 7.74 2.34
N HIS A 65 0.07 8.96 2.38
CA HIS A 65 -0.54 10.04 3.12
C HIS A 65 -1.77 10.58 2.38
N VAL A 66 -2.83 10.95 3.12
CA VAL A 66 -4.11 11.38 2.53
C VAL A 66 -3.93 12.60 1.60
N GLU A 67 -3.03 13.50 1.97
CA GLU A 67 -2.65 14.67 1.19
C GLU A 67 -2.04 14.34 -0.18
N ASP A 68 -1.41 13.17 -0.35
CA ASP A 68 -0.77 12.76 -1.60
C ASP A 68 -1.75 12.12 -2.59
N VAL A 69 -2.91 11.67 -2.11
CA VAL A 69 -3.87 10.88 -2.91
C VAL A 69 -4.30 11.61 -4.18
N MET A 70 -4.60 12.91 -4.06
CA MET A 70 -5.06 13.69 -5.21
C MET A 70 -3.95 13.91 -6.23
N THR A 71 -2.71 14.11 -5.78
CA THR A 71 -1.53 14.20 -6.64
C THR A 71 -1.31 12.88 -7.39
N ILE A 72 -1.38 11.75 -6.70
CA ILE A 72 -1.25 10.41 -7.30
C ILE A 72 -2.38 10.16 -8.30
N LYS A 73 -3.62 10.52 -7.96
CA LYS A 73 -4.78 10.33 -8.84
C LYS A 73 -4.67 11.17 -10.12
N GLN A 74 -4.08 12.36 -10.05
CA GLN A 74 -3.88 13.24 -11.21
C GLN A 74 -2.82 12.72 -12.18
N ASP A 75 -1.80 12.01 -11.70
CA ASP A 75 -0.73 11.42 -12.51
C ASP A 75 -0.35 10.01 -12.01
N LEU A 76 -1.28 9.07 -12.18
CA LEU A 76 -1.09 7.69 -11.72
C LEU A 76 0.04 6.99 -12.49
N GLU A 77 0.16 7.25 -13.79
CA GLU A 77 1.22 6.67 -14.63
C GLU A 77 2.60 7.19 -14.23
N GLY A 78 2.73 8.50 -13.97
CA GLY A 78 3.97 9.09 -13.47
C GLY A 78 4.35 8.56 -12.10
N TYR A 79 3.37 8.42 -11.20
CA TYR A 79 3.57 7.78 -9.90
C TYR A 79 4.08 6.34 -10.03
N ALA A 80 3.39 5.50 -10.80
CA ALA A 80 3.75 4.09 -11.00
C ALA A 80 5.14 3.94 -11.63
N ARG A 81 5.47 4.77 -12.63
CA ARG A 81 6.79 4.78 -13.26
C ARG A 81 7.91 5.13 -12.29
N ARG A 82 7.71 6.16 -11.45
CA ARG A 82 8.66 6.53 -10.39
C ARG A 82 8.88 5.39 -9.40
N ARG A 83 7.79 4.81 -8.89
CA ARG A 83 7.82 3.73 -7.89
C ARG A 83 8.48 2.46 -8.42
N LYS A 84 8.22 2.11 -9.68
CA LYS A 84 8.91 1.01 -10.36
C LYS A 84 10.42 1.24 -10.45
N ALA A 85 10.86 2.47 -10.77
CA ALA A 85 12.28 2.80 -10.80
C ALA A 85 12.93 2.74 -9.40
N GLU A 86 12.23 3.20 -8.36
CA GLU A 86 12.69 3.12 -6.96
C GLU A 86 12.87 1.66 -6.51
N LEU A 87 11.94 0.76 -6.86
CA LEU A 87 12.05 -0.68 -6.56
C LEU A 87 13.22 -1.34 -7.31
N GLN A 88 13.35 -1.07 -8.61
CA GLN A 88 14.47 -1.60 -9.42
C GLN A 88 15.84 -1.16 -8.90
N ALA A 89 15.95 0.06 -8.39
CA ALA A 89 17.19 0.55 -7.79
C ALA A 89 17.54 -0.17 -6.49
N ARG A 90 16.53 -0.55 -5.69
CA ARG A 90 16.72 -1.31 -4.44
C ARG A 90 17.20 -2.75 -4.70
N ASP A 91 16.69 -3.41 -5.74
CA ASP A 91 17.06 -4.79 -6.07
C ASP A 91 18.51 -4.90 -6.62
N ASN A 92 19.07 -3.80 -7.11
CA ASN A 92 20.42 -3.73 -7.68
C ASN A 92 21.51 -3.35 -6.67
N THR A 93 21.18 -3.22 -5.38
CA THR A 93 22.09 -2.84 -4.28
C THR A 93 22.25 -3.99 -3.29
#